data_AF-A0A6A4HDB9-F1
#
_entry.id   AF-A0A6A4HDB9-F1
#
_cell.length_a   1.000
_cell.length_b   1.000
_cell.length_c   1.000
_cell.angle_alpha   90.00
_cell.angle_beta   90.00
_cell.angle_gamma   90.00
#
_symmetry.space_group_name_H-M   'P 1'
#
loop_
_entity.id
_entity.type
_entity.pdbx_description
1 polymer ?
#
loop_
_entity_poly.entity_id
_entity_poly.type
_entity_poly.pdbx_seq_one_letter_code
_entity_poly.pdbx_strand_id
1 'polypeptide(L)'
;MEIPNQFVSSLLNTIRQGDHYLLTDDFDSYIGALAMVDQAYLDKDEWVKKSIRTTANMGKFSSDRAILEYAESFWNIEPAKVP
;
A
#
# COMPACT_ATOMS: atom_id res chain seq x y z
N MET A 1 -13.16 -7.97 -25.90
CA MET A 1 -13.49 -6.61 -25.41
C MET A 1 -12.32 -5.72 -25.79
N GLU A 2 -12.44 -4.93 -26.86
CA GLU A 2 -11.37 -4.03 -27.31
C GLU A 2 -11.49 -2.71 -26.55
N ILE A 3 -10.40 -2.28 -25.92
CA ILE A 3 -10.34 -0.96 -25.29
C ILE A 3 -10.18 0.08 -26.42
N PRO A 4 -11.06 1.09 -26.52
CA PRO A 4 -10.96 2.09 -27.57
C PRO A 4 -9.61 2.81 -27.54
N ASN A 5 -8.96 2.92 -28.71
CA ASN A 5 -7.62 3.52 -28.88
C ASN A 5 -7.48 4.92 -28.26
N GLN A 6 -8.58 5.66 -28.14
CA GLN A 6 -8.62 6.99 -27.54
C GLN A 6 -8.27 6.99 -26.04
N PHE A 7 -8.63 5.94 -25.29
CA PHE A 7 -8.28 5.86 -23.86
C PHE A 7 -6.79 5.61 -23.66
N VAL A 8 -6.22 4.73 -24.48
CA VAL A 8 -4.79 4.40 -24.44
C VAL A 8 -3.96 5.64 -24.80
N SER A 9 -4.35 6.40 -25.82
CA SER A 9 -3.63 7.62 -26.19
C SER A 9 -3.74 8.71 -25.14
N SER A 10 -4.91 8.92 -24.53
CA SER A 10 -5.07 9.86 -23.42
C SER A 10 -4.18 9.50 -22.23
N LEU A 11 -4.14 8.22 -21.82
CA LEU A 11 -3.29 7.77 -20.73
C LEU A 11 -1.79 7.91 -21.05
N LEU A 12 -1.36 7.51 -22.25
CA LEU A 12 0.05 7.66 -22.64
C LEU A 12 0.49 9.12 -22.69
N ASN A 13 -0.41 10.04 -23.04
CA ASN A 13 -0.11 11.46 -23.03
C ASN A 13 0.13 12.00 -21.61
N THR A 14 -0.57 11.52 -20.58
CA THR A 14 -0.34 11.97 -19.20
C THR A 14 1.06 11.61 -18.70
N ILE A 15 1.60 10.50 -19.20
CA ILE A 15 2.96 10.04 -18.87
C ILE A 15 3.97 10.81 -19.72
N ARG A 16 3.81 10.83 -21.05
CA ARG A 16 4.81 11.39 -21.97
C ARG A 16 4.98 12.90 -21.92
N GLN A 17 3.93 13.65 -21.56
CA GLN A 17 3.95 15.11 -21.64
C GLN A 17 4.26 15.79 -20.31
N GLY A 18 4.21 15.07 -19.18
CA GLY A 18 4.46 15.70 -17.89
C GLY A 18 4.70 14.77 -16.71
N ASP A 19 4.43 13.47 -16.86
CA ASP A 19 4.62 12.44 -15.83
C ASP A 19 4.43 12.92 -14.39
N HIS A 20 3.25 13.49 -14.09
CA HIS A 20 3.04 14.23 -12.84
C HIS A 20 3.28 13.40 -11.57
N TYR A 21 3.06 12.08 -11.67
CA TYR A 21 3.23 11.13 -10.58
C TYR A 21 4.55 10.35 -10.66
N LEU A 22 5.46 10.73 -11.55
CA LEU A 22 6.80 10.14 -11.68
C LEU A 22 6.76 8.63 -11.96
N LEU A 23 5.78 8.21 -12.76
CA LEU A 23 5.58 6.79 -13.08
C LEU A 23 6.77 6.22 -13.85
N THR A 24 7.39 7.01 -14.73
CA THR A 24 8.56 6.58 -15.50
C THR A 24 9.82 6.52 -14.66
N ASP A 25 9.98 7.44 -13.70
CA ASP A 25 11.11 7.45 -12.78
C ASP A 25 11.13 6.21 -11.89
N ASP A 26 9.96 5.81 -11.37
CA ASP A 26 9.85 4.64 -10.49
C ASP A 26 9.71 3.31 -11.25
N PHE A 27 9.50 3.33 -12.56
CA PHE A 27 9.16 2.12 -13.33
C PHE A 27 10.23 1.02 -13.21
N ASP A 28 11.50 1.37 -13.41
CA ASP A 28 12.59 0.40 -13.34
C ASP A 28 12.77 -0.14 -11.92
N SER A 29 12.59 0.70 -10.90
CA SER A 29 12.68 0.29 -9.49
C SER A 29 11.53 -0.67 -9.13
N TYR A 30 10.33 -0.42 -9.66
CA TYR A 30 9.16 -1.28 -9.49
C TYR A 30 9.39 -2.65 -10.14
N ILE A 31 9.91 -2.71 -11.37
CA ILE A 31 10.25 -3.98 -12.03
C ILE A 31 11.33 -4.74 -11.23
N GLY A 32 12.34 -4.04 -10.70
CA GLY A 32 13.35 -4.64 -9.82
C GLY A 32 12.73 -5.25 -8.55
N ALA A 33 11.81 -4.53 -7.90
CA ALA A 33 11.10 -5.02 -6.73
C ALA A 33 10.23 -6.24 -7.04
N LEU A 34 9.53 -6.26 -8.18
CA LEU A 34 8.76 -7.42 -8.62
C LEU A 34 9.65 -8.66 -8.81
N ALA A 35 10.82 -8.51 -9.43
CA ALA A 35 11.77 -9.61 -9.58
C ALA A 35 12.23 -10.15 -8.20
N MET A 36 12.44 -9.28 -7.22
CA MET A 36 12.76 -9.70 -5.84
C MET A 36 11.60 -10.46 -5.18
N VAL A 37 10.35 -10.06 -5.43
CA VAL A 37 9.16 -10.76 -4.94
C VAL A 37 9.09 -12.17 -5.54
N ASP A 38 9.26 -12.29 -6.86
CA ASP A 38 9.25 -13.58 -7.54
C ASP A 38 10.29 -14.54 -6.97
N GLN A 39 11.53 -14.07 -6.78
CA GLN A 39 12.60 -14.86 -6.17
C GLN A 39 12.27 -15.23 -4.71
N ALA A 40 11.78 -14.28 -3.92
CA ALA A 40 11.40 -14.53 -2.53
C ALA A 40 10.25 -15.52 -2.39
N TYR A 41 9.37 -15.61 -3.39
CA TYR A 41 8.22 -16.51 -3.37
C TYR A 41 8.59 -17.96 -3.71
N LEU A 42 9.77 -18.23 -4.28
CA LEU A 42 10.23 -19.59 -4.55
C LEU A 42 10.46 -20.38 -3.24
N ASP A 43 10.95 -19.71 -2.19
CA ASP A 43 11.08 -20.27 -0.85
C ASP A 43 9.79 -20.02 -0.05
N LYS A 44 8.93 -21.03 0.00
CA LYS A 44 7.63 -20.95 0.68
C LYS A 44 7.77 -20.81 2.20
N ASP A 45 8.76 -21.44 2.81
CA ASP A 45 8.94 -21.40 4.26
C ASP A 45 9.36 -20.00 4.71
N GLU A 46 10.34 -19.40 4.03
CA GLU A 46 10.72 -18.01 4.31
C GLU A 46 9.62 -17.01 3.95
N TRP A 47 8.84 -17.27 2.88
CA TRP A 47 7.68 -16.43 2.56
C TRP A 47 6.63 -16.42 3.68
N VAL A 48 6.30 -17.59 4.23
CA VAL A 48 5.36 -17.71 5.36
C VAL A 48 5.91 -17.01 6.60
N LYS A 49 7.20 -17.18 6.93
CA LYS A 49 7.83 -16.46 8.05
C LYS A 49 7.75 -14.95 7.89
N LYS A 50 8.00 -14.43 6.67
CA LYS A 50 7.84 -12.99 6.37
C LYS A 50 6.40 -12.55 6.60
N SER A 51 5.42 -13.30 6.10
CA SER A 51 3.99 -12.99 6.30
C SER A 51 3.61 -12.93 7.79
N ILE A 52 3.97 -13.95 8.57
CA ILE A 52 3.69 -14.00 10.02
C ILE A 52 4.34 -12.81 10.75
N ARG A 53 5.62 -12.52 10.46
CA ARG A 53 6.33 -11.38 11.08
C ARG A 53 5.67 -10.05 10.74
N THR A 54 5.29 -9.85 9.49
CA THR A 54 4.58 -8.64 9.06
C THR A 54 3.28 -8.50 9.85
N THR A 55 2.43 -9.53 9.88
CA THR A 55 1.16 -9.51 10.63
C THR A 55 1.36 -9.24 12.11
N ALA A 56 2.33 -9.90 12.76
CA ALA A 56 2.62 -9.71 14.18
C ALA A 56 3.02 -8.27 14.54
N ASN A 57 3.56 -7.51 13.58
CA ASN A 57 3.99 -6.11 13.77
C ASN A 57 2.94 -5.06 13.34
N MET A 58 1.70 -5.47 13.00
CA MET A 58 0.68 -4.53 12.51
C MET A 58 -0.08 -3.76 13.60
N GLY A 59 0.17 -4.03 14.89
CA GLY A 59 -0.60 -3.46 16.00
C GLY A 59 -0.70 -1.92 16.01
N LYS A 60 0.35 -1.22 15.59
CA LYS A 60 0.37 0.26 15.50
C LYS A 60 -0.71 0.81 14.55
N PHE A 61 -1.08 0.07 13.52
CA PHE A 61 -2.01 0.51 12.48
C PHE A 61 -3.47 0.20 12.82
N SER A 62 -3.77 -0.28 14.04
CA SER A 62 -5.16 -0.43 14.49
C SER A 62 -5.87 0.92 14.55
N SER A 63 -7.11 0.95 14.05
CA SER A 63 -7.99 2.11 14.21
C SER A 63 -8.30 2.41 15.67
N ASP A 64 -8.33 1.39 16.53
CA ASP A 64 -8.61 1.58 17.96
C ASP A 64 -7.58 2.51 18.61
N ARG A 65 -6.29 2.31 18.29
CA ARG A 65 -5.22 3.21 18.71
C ARG A 65 -5.43 4.64 18.19
N ALA A 66 -5.81 4.78 16.91
CA ALA A 66 -6.07 6.10 16.34
C ALA A 66 -7.25 6.80 17.05
N ILE A 67 -8.36 6.08 17.27
CA ILE A 67 -9.54 6.63 17.97
C ILE A 67 -9.21 7.02 19.41
N LEU A 68 -8.42 6.21 20.13
CA LEU A 68 -7.95 6.56 21.48
C LEU A 68 -7.11 7.83 21.48
N GLU A 69 -6.18 8.00 20.54
CA GLU A 69 -5.39 9.23 20.42
C GLU A 69 -6.27 10.46 20.14
N TYR A 70 -7.30 10.32 19.30
CA TYR A 70 -8.26 11.39 19.08
C TYR A 70 -9.10 11.70 20.32
N ALA A 71 -9.57 10.67 21.01
CA ALA A 71 -10.36 10.80 22.23
C ALA A 71 -9.59 11.56 23.33
N GLU A 72 -8.32 11.21 23.54
CA GLU A 72 -7.46 11.82 24.56
C GLU A 72 -6.97 13.22 24.15
N SER A 73 -6.44 13.37 22.92
CA SER A 73 -5.70 14.58 22.53
C SER A 73 -6.57 15.70 21.96
N PHE A 74 -7.77 15.40 21.45
CA PHE A 74 -8.60 16.39 20.75
C PHE A 74 -10.03 16.46 21.27
N TRP A 75 -10.69 15.33 21.50
CA TRP A 75 -12.10 15.31 21.90
C TRP A 75 -12.29 15.41 23.42
N ASN A 76 -11.27 15.05 24.20
CA ASN A 76 -11.29 15.05 25.66
C ASN A 76 -12.47 14.23 26.22
N ILE A 77 -12.63 13.00 25.70
CA ILE A 77 -13.68 12.05 26.09
C ILE A 77 -13.08 10.73 26.56
N GLU A 78 -13.80 10.03 27.44
CA GLU A 78 -13.40 8.73 28.00
C GLU A 78 -14.28 7.59 27.47
N PRO A 79 -13.77 6.36 27.37
CA PRO A 79 -14.56 5.19 26.96
C PRO A 79 -15.76 4.95 27.89
N ALA A 80 -16.94 4.79 27.30
CA ALA A 80 -18.16 4.45 28.02
C ALA A 80 -18.34 2.93 28.12
N LYS A 81 -18.77 2.43 29.28
CA LYS A 81 -19.18 1.03 29.43
C LYS A 81 -20.54 0.82 28.74
N VAL A 82 -20.64 -0.19 27.89
CA VAL A 82 -21.92 -0.64 27.34
C VAL A 82 -22.68 -1.40 28.45
N PRO A 83 -23.99 -1.17 28.62
CA PRO A 83 -24.82 -1.88 29.61
C PRO A 83 -24.82 -3.40 29.46
#